data_AF-A0AA88U883-F1
#
_entry.id   AF-A0AA88U883-F1
#
_cell.length_a   1.000
_cell.length_b   1.000
_cell.length_c   1.000
_cell.angle_alpha   90.00
_cell.angle_beta   90.00
_cell.angle_gamma   90.00
#
_symmetry.space_group_name_H-M   'P 1'
#
loop_
_entity.id
_entity.type
_entity.pdbx_description
1 polymer ?
#
loop_
_entity_poly.entity_id
_entity_poly.type
_entity_poly.pdbx_seq_one_letter_code
_entity_poly.pdbx_strand_id
1 'polypeptide(L)'
;MYEDTYCSNNVLSWWQEVNSRVKIKEMEFFTITCWFLWKNRNTTVFQGAQMDALELYSVASHYLDNFCNAQENFRTKPSPNINRAIWSPPSDNWVKINFDAAIFRKEGSMGCGVIVRDSAGNTLAALSKKIYGITDPEYAEAIAAGEAARFGYDCGFNFVQMEGDAILIINALNSSEENLSAIGGIIDDVKRIAHCFDSCIFQHIKRSGNEAAHRLAKFACNLIEVVVWMGEVPPVVMPSILKDCEFFNQ
;
A
#
# COMPACT_ATOMS: atom_id res chain seq x y z
N MET A 1 13.19 -51.05 -22.35
CA MET A 1 13.72 -50.01 -21.46
C MET A 1 13.05 -48.70 -21.87
N TYR A 2 11.90 -48.41 -21.27
CA TYR A 2 11.37 -47.06 -21.21
C TYR A 2 11.74 -46.57 -19.82
N GLU A 3 12.60 -45.57 -19.74
CA GLU A 3 12.99 -44.96 -18.48
C GLU A 3 11.80 -44.16 -17.94
N ASP A 4 11.33 -44.57 -16.77
CA ASP A 4 10.44 -43.77 -15.93
C ASP A 4 11.19 -42.48 -15.56
N THR A 5 10.76 -41.36 -16.15
CA THR A 5 11.16 -40.02 -15.74
C THR A 5 10.77 -39.85 -14.27
N TYR A 6 11.79 -39.84 -13.40
CA TYR A 6 11.67 -39.55 -11.98
C TYR A 6 10.91 -38.24 -11.79
N CYS A 7 9.64 -38.34 -11.43
CA CYS A 7 8.88 -37.23 -10.90
C CYS A 7 9.53 -36.87 -9.57
N SER A 8 10.18 -35.73 -9.55
CA SER A 8 10.97 -35.25 -8.44
C SER A 8 10.01 -34.88 -7.29
N ASN A 9 10.11 -35.60 -6.17
CA ASN A 9 9.13 -35.62 -5.08
C ASN A 9 9.08 -34.33 -4.21
N ASN A 10 9.47 -33.16 -4.73
CA ASN A 10 9.36 -31.92 -3.98
C ASN A 10 8.76 -30.78 -4.80
N VAL A 11 8.16 -29.82 -4.09
CA VAL A 11 7.47 -28.68 -4.70
C VAL A 11 8.40 -27.83 -5.54
N LEU A 12 9.69 -27.74 -5.18
CA LEU A 12 10.67 -26.93 -5.89
C LEU A 12 10.97 -27.51 -7.28
N SER A 13 11.08 -28.82 -7.38
CA SER A 13 11.41 -29.50 -8.62
C SER A 13 10.20 -29.60 -9.55
N TRP A 14 9.00 -29.78 -8.98
CA TRP A 14 7.74 -29.58 -9.72
C TRP A 14 7.62 -28.14 -10.23
N TRP A 15 7.90 -27.15 -9.38
CA TRP A 15 7.84 -25.73 -9.75
C TRP A 15 8.81 -25.40 -10.90
N GLN A 16 10.03 -25.90 -10.85
CA GLN A 16 11.02 -25.73 -11.91
C GLN A 16 10.56 -26.35 -13.23
N GLU A 17 9.96 -27.54 -13.19
CA GLU A 17 9.40 -28.20 -14.38
C GLU A 17 8.25 -27.39 -14.99
N VAL A 18 7.30 -26.93 -14.17
CA VAL A 18 6.16 -26.12 -14.63
C VAL A 18 6.65 -24.77 -15.19
N ASN A 19 7.58 -24.10 -14.51
CA ASN A 19 8.15 -22.83 -14.98
C ASN A 19 8.92 -22.97 -16.29
N SER A 20 9.43 -24.16 -16.62
CA SER A 20 10.09 -24.44 -17.91
C SER A 20 9.11 -24.65 -19.08
N ARG A 21 7.82 -24.88 -18.80
CA ARG A 21 6.81 -25.27 -19.80
C ARG A 21 5.70 -24.25 -20.00
N VAL A 22 5.54 -23.31 -19.08
CA VAL A 22 4.44 -22.34 -19.05
C VAL A 22 4.98 -20.94 -19.37
N LYS A 23 4.19 -20.12 -20.08
CA LYS A 23 4.61 -18.74 -20.38
C LYS A 23 4.66 -17.92 -19.10
N ILE A 24 5.54 -16.92 -19.06
CA ILE A 24 5.72 -16.08 -17.87
C ILE A 24 4.40 -15.43 -17.40
N LYS A 25 3.55 -14.95 -18.33
CA LYS A 25 2.25 -14.36 -18.02
C LYS A 25 1.26 -15.35 -17.41
N GLU A 26 1.29 -16.59 -17.87
CA GLU A 26 0.45 -17.67 -17.36
C GLU A 26 0.93 -18.10 -15.96
N MET A 27 2.25 -18.12 -15.73
CA MET A 27 2.85 -18.35 -14.41
C MET A 27 2.55 -17.22 -13.42
N GLU A 28 2.62 -15.96 -13.85
CA GLU A 28 2.25 -14.79 -13.04
C GLU A 28 0.80 -14.93 -12.55
N PHE A 29 -0.12 -15.22 -13.48
CA PHE A 29 -1.53 -15.42 -13.14
C PHE A 29 -1.77 -16.61 -12.23
N PHE A 30 -1.12 -17.74 -12.49
CA PHE A 30 -1.19 -18.92 -11.63
C PHE A 30 -0.71 -18.61 -10.21
N THR A 31 0.43 -17.94 -10.07
CA THR A 31 1.04 -17.59 -8.78
C THR A 31 0.13 -16.66 -7.98
N ILE A 32 -0.38 -15.61 -8.62
CA ILE A 32 -1.32 -14.67 -7.99
C ILE A 32 -2.59 -15.40 -7.55
N THR A 33 -3.12 -16.29 -8.40
CA THR A 33 -4.30 -17.09 -8.06
C THR A 33 -4.06 -18.01 -6.88
N CYS A 34 -2.92 -18.70 -6.83
CA CYS A 34 -2.53 -19.55 -5.69
C CYS A 34 -2.41 -18.74 -4.39
N TRP A 35 -1.83 -17.55 -4.46
CA TRP A 35 -1.74 -16.65 -3.31
C TRP A 35 -3.13 -16.20 -2.84
N PHE A 36 -4.04 -15.81 -3.75
CA PHE A 36 -5.42 -15.46 -3.40
C PHE A 36 -6.21 -16.64 -2.83
N LEU A 37 -5.99 -17.86 -3.32
CA LEU A 37 -6.60 -19.07 -2.77
C LEU A 37 -6.13 -19.35 -1.35
N TRP A 38 -4.82 -19.26 -1.11
CA TRP A 38 -4.25 -19.39 0.23
C TRP A 38 -4.79 -18.30 1.17
N LYS A 39 -4.83 -17.06 0.69
CA LYS A 39 -5.36 -15.92 1.44
C LYS A 39 -6.84 -16.12 1.80
N ASN A 40 -7.68 -16.48 0.83
CA ASN A 40 -9.10 -16.73 1.04
C ASN A 40 -9.31 -17.84 2.08
N ARG A 41 -8.58 -18.95 1.97
CA ARG A 41 -8.61 -20.04 2.96
C ARG A 41 -8.24 -19.55 4.36
N ASN A 42 -7.20 -18.73 4.48
CA ASN A 42 -6.79 -18.20 5.78
C ASN A 42 -7.81 -17.20 6.34
N THR A 43 -8.35 -16.31 5.51
CA THR A 43 -9.43 -15.39 5.90
C THR A 43 -10.64 -16.17 6.43
N THR A 44 -11.01 -17.29 5.81
CA THR A 44 -12.10 -18.13 6.33
C THR A 44 -11.78 -18.72 7.69
N VAL A 45 -10.55 -19.21 7.90
CA VAL A 45 -10.12 -19.79 9.17
C VAL A 45 -10.07 -18.76 10.29
N PHE A 46 -9.56 -17.55 10.02
CA PHE A 46 -9.25 -16.57 11.06
C PHE A 46 -10.32 -15.48 11.23
N GLN A 47 -11.13 -15.22 10.20
CA GLN A 47 -12.09 -14.10 10.17
C GLN A 47 -13.52 -14.55 9.82
N GLY A 48 -13.73 -15.84 9.53
CA GLY A 48 -15.06 -16.40 9.23
C GLY A 48 -15.66 -15.93 7.91
N ALA A 49 -14.91 -15.20 7.09
CA ALA A 49 -15.34 -14.68 5.79
C ALA A 49 -14.75 -15.53 4.65
N GLN A 50 -15.52 -15.72 3.58
CA GLN A 50 -15.10 -16.51 2.42
C GLN A 50 -15.57 -15.84 1.14
N MET A 51 -14.63 -15.64 0.22
CA MET A 51 -14.87 -15.17 -1.13
C MET A 51 -15.26 -16.35 -2.04
N ASP A 52 -16.22 -16.15 -2.94
CA ASP A 52 -16.58 -17.16 -3.93
C ASP A 52 -15.50 -17.29 -5.02
N ALA A 53 -15.51 -18.42 -5.75
CA ALA A 53 -14.46 -18.73 -6.71
C ALA A 53 -14.40 -17.77 -7.91
N LEU A 54 -15.55 -17.27 -8.37
CA LEU A 54 -15.65 -16.35 -9.50
C LEU A 54 -15.19 -14.95 -9.09
N GLU A 55 -15.54 -14.53 -7.88
CA GLU A 55 -15.07 -13.29 -7.27
C GLU A 55 -13.57 -13.32 -7.04
N LEU A 56 -13.03 -14.42 -6.51
CA LEU A 56 -11.59 -14.62 -6.31
C LEU A 56 -10.82 -14.54 -7.63
N TYR A 57 -11.29 -15.24 -8.66
CA TYR A 57 -10.72 -15.16 -10.00
C TYR A 57 -10.70 -13.71 -10.51
N SER A 58 -11.84 -13.01 -10.38
CA SER A 58 -11.96 -11.63 -10.84
C SER A 58 -10.98 -10.70 -10.11
N VAL A 59 -10.86 -10.83 -8.79
CA VAL A 59 -9.91 -10.03 -7.99
C VAL A 59 -8.46 -10.38 -8.35
N ALA A 60 -8.13 -11.66 -8.55
CA ALA A 60 -6.79 -12.10 -8.95
C ALA A 60 -6.41 -11.60 -10.37
N SER A 61 -7.31 -11.68 -11.33
CA SER A 61 -7.09 -11.17 -12.69
C SER A 61 -6.92 -9.66 -12.67
N HIS A 62 -7.79 -8.95 -11.97
CA HIS A 62 -7.73 -7.50 -11.88
C HIS A 62 -6.49 -7.01 -11.13
N TYR A 63 -6.03 -7.78 -10.12
CA TYR A 63 -4.76 -7.56 -9.44
C TYR A 63 -3.58 -7.62 -10.42
N LEU A 64 -3.52 -8.68 -11.22
CA LEU A 64 -2.44 -8.88 -12.18
C LEU A 64 -2.46 -7.82 -13.29
N ASP A 65 -3.63 -7.51 -13.85
CA ASP A 65 -3.77 -6.47 -14.87
C ASP A 65 -3.28 -5.12 -14.34
N ASN A 66 -3.65 -4.75 -13.12
CA ASN A 66 -3.18 -3.53 -12.49
C ASN A 66 -1.67 -3.54 -12.25
N PHE A 67 -1.10 -4.67 -11.84
CA PHE A 67 0.34 -4.82 -11.69
C PHE A 67 1.07 -4.60 -13.03
N CYS A 68 0.62 -5.26 -14.10
CA CYS A 68 1.20 -5.12 -15.43
C CYS A 68 1.07 -3.69 -15.97
N ASN A 69 -0.12 -3.09 -15.89
CA ASN A 69 -0.38 -1.71 -16.30
C ASN A 69 0.47 -0.71 -15.48
N ALA A 70 0.62 -0.96 -14.19
CA ALA A 70 1.48 -0.17 -13.33
C ALA A 70 2.97 -0.31 -13.68
N GLN A 71 3.39 -1.36 -14.40
CA GLN A 71 4.77 -1.58 -14.83
C GLN A 71 5.06 -1.00 -16.23
N GLU A 72 4.08 -1.05 -17.14
CA GLU A 72 4.21 -0.47 -18.49
C GLU A 72 4.34 1.06 -18.46
N ASN A 73 3.67 1.73 -17.52
CA ASN A 73 3.80 3.17 -17.32
C ASN A 73 5.23 3.63 -16.96
N PHE A 74 6.10 2.74 -16.48
CA PHE A 74 7.51 3.04 -16.14
C PHE A 74 8.50 2.76 -17.26
N ARG A 75 8.08 2.08 -18.33
CA ARG A 75 8.94 1.85 -19.51
C ARG A 75 9.05 3.10 -20.41
N THR A 76 8.33 4.16 -20.09
CA THR A 76 8.55 5.48 -20.70
C THR A 76 9.88 6.04 -20.20
N LYS A 77 10.78 6.36 -21.14
CA LYS A 77 12.17 6.80 -20.87
C LYS A 77 12.22 7.85 -19.76
N PRO A 78 13.20 7.78 -18.83
CA PRO A 78 13.37 8.82 -17.83
C PRO A 78 13.65 10.14 -18.55
N SER A 79 12.76 11.12 -18.37
CA SER A 79 13.06 12.51 -18.68
C SER A 79 14.22 12.98 -17.81
N PRO A 80 15.21 13.69 -18.37
CA PRO A 80 16.35 14.16 -17.60
C PRO A 80 15.91 15.26 -16.64
N ASN A 81 16.31 15.15 -15.37
CA ASN A 81 16.32 16.21 -14.36
C ASN A 81 15.02 16.99 -14.15
N ILE A 82 14.05 16.33 -13.51
CA ILE A 82 13.13 17.04 -12.62
C ILE A 82 13.63 16.73 -11.21
N ASN A 83 13.76 17.73 -10.34
CA ASN A 83 13.95 17.58 -8.89
C ASN A 83 12.80 16.74 -8.29
N ARG A 84 12.84 15.43 -8.51
CA ARG A 84 11.91 14.46 -7.93
C ARG A 84 12.23 14.44 -6.45
N ALA A 85 11.28 14.81 -5.60
CA ALA A 85 11.42 14.48 -4.18
C ALA A 85 11.41 12.95 -4.11
N ILE A 86 12.50 12.40 -3.58
CA ILE A 86 12.67 10.97 -3.33
C ILE A 86 12.30 10.77 -1.87
N TRP A 87 11.65 9.64 -1.57
CA TRP A 87 11.41 9.29 -0.18
C TRP A 87 12.74 9.14 0.56
N SER A 88 12.77 9.50 1.84
CA SER A 88 13.92 9.30 2.72
C SER A 88 13.50 8.53 3.97
N PRO A 89 14.40 7.75 4.60
CA PRO A 89 14.06 7.05 5.82
C PRO A 89 13.91 8.06 6.97
N PRO A 90 13.15 7.72 8.02
CA PRO A 90 13.16 8.48 9.26
C PRO A 90 14.49 8.31 10.01
N SER A 91 14.68 9.09 11.08
CA SER A 91 15.79 8.87 12.02
C SER A 91 15.68 7.52 12.73
N ASP A 92 16.79 7.04 13.29
CA ASP A 92 16.79 5.79 14.07
C ASP A 92 15.78 5.83 15.22
N ASN A 93 15.14 4.69 15.46
CA ASN A 93 14.02 4.48 16.41
C ASN A 93 12.70 5.16 16.03
N TRP A 94 12.64 5.88 14.90
CA TRP A 94 11.39 6.40 14.36
C TRP A 94 10.87 5.50 13.25
N VAL A 95 9.56 5.49 13.08
CA VAL A 95 8.90 4.94 11.90
C VAL A 95 8.30 6.07 11.08
N LYS A 96 8.29 5.89 9.77
CA LYS A 96 7.68 6.82 8.83
C LYS A 96 6.40 6.22 8.27
N ILE A 97 5.30 6.93 8.45
CA ILE A 97 3.97 6.55 7.99
C ILE A 97 3.61 7.46 6.81
N ASN A 98 3.73 6.95 5.60
CA ASN A 98 3.25 7.64 4.40
C ASN A 98 1.77 7.32 4.17
N PHE A 99 0.95 8.34 3.91
CA PHE A 99 -0.46 8.19 3.62
C PHE A 99 -0.87 8.96 2.36
N ASP A 100 -1.92 8.49 1.69
CA ASP A 100 -2.45 9.11 0.47
C ASP A 100 -3.92 8.70 0.25
N ALA A 101 -4.65 9.52 -0.50
CA ALA A 101 -6.00 9.20 -0.94
C ALA A 101 -6.14 9.13 -2.48
N ALA A 102 -7.06 8.29 -2.95
CA ALA A 102 -7.45 8.22 -4.36
C ALA A 102 -8.96 8.31 -4.50
N ILE A 103 -9.47 9.21 -5.35
CA ILE A 103 -10.91 9.31 -5.61
C ILE A 103 -11.32 8.39 -6.76
N PHE A 104 -12.37 7.59 -6.53
CA PHE A 104 -12.99 6.69 -7.49
C PHE A 104 -14.38 7.23 -7.86
N ARG A 105 -14.40 8.18 -8.81
CA ARG A 105 -15.61 8.95 -9.15
C ARG A 105 -16.76 8.08 -9.68
N LYS A 106 -16.47 7.00 -10.40
CA LYS A 106 -17.51 6.12 -10.96
C LYS A 106 -18.22 5.32 -9.86
N GLU A 107 -17.44 4.93 -8.86
CA GLU A 107 -17.86 4.13 -7.72
C GLU A 107 -18.40 4.99 -6.57
N GLY A 108 -18.27 6.31 -6.65
CA GLY A 108 -18.67 7.24 -5.58
C GLY A 108 -17.93 6.95 -4.27
N SER A 109 -16.64 6.61 -4.36
CA SER A 109 -15.83 6.17 -3.22
C SER A 109 -14.42 6.75 -3.27
N MET A 110 -13.68 6.57 -2.18
CA MET A 110 -12.25 6.82 -2.09
C MET A 110 -11.49 5.54 -1.74
N GLY A 111 -10.20 5.54 -2.06
CA GLY A 111 -9.21 4.63 -1.55
C GLY A 111 -8.26 5.35 -0.60
N CYS A 112 -7.92 4.71 0.51
CA CYS A 112 -6.88 5.12 1.43
C CYS A 112 -5.71 4.14 1.30
N GLY A 113 -4.50 4.66 1.23
CA GLY A 113 -3.26 3.89 1.24
C GLY A 113 -2.34 4.38 2.35
N VAL A 114 -1.82 3.45 3.14
CA VAL A 114 -0.87 3.74 4.23
C VAL A 114 0.29 2.75 4.16
N ILE A 115 1.52 3.23 4.27
CA ILE A 115 2.70 2.37 4.40
C ILE A 115 3.61 2.87 5.52
N VAL A 116 4.04 1.95 6.38
CA VAL A 116 4.92 2.21 7.52
C VAL A 116 6.28 1.59 7.24
N ARG A 117 7.33 2.41 7.35
CA ARG A 117 8.72 2.00 7.11
C ARG A 117 9.64 2.42 8.26
N ASP A 118 10.64 1.59 8.54
CA ASP A 118 11.68 1.88 9.54
C ASP A 118 12.84 2.73 8.96
N SER A 119 13.84 3.04 9.79
CA SER A 119 15.03 3.80 9.39
C SER A 119 15.94 3.05 8.40
N ALA A 120 15.81 1.73 8.29
CA ALA A 120 16.48 0.92 7.27
C ALA A 120 15.68 0.83 5.96
N GLY A 121 14.52 1.46 5.87
CA GLY A 121 13.64 1.44 4.71
C GLY A 121 12.79 0.18 4.58
N ASN A 122 12.81 -0.72 5.57
CA ASN A 122 11.99 -1.93 5.56
C ASN A 122 10.53 -1.57 5.80
N THR A 123 9.63 -2.21 5.05
CA THR A 123 8.19 -2.12 5.31
C THR A 123 7.83 -2.90 6.56
N LEU A 124 7.35 -2.19 7.58
CA LEU A 124 6.87 -2.78 8.83
C LEU A 124 5.39 -3.14 8.76
N ALA A 125 4.60 -2.28 8.10
CA ALA A 125 3.17 -2.48 7.94
C ALA A 125 2.64 -1.71 6.73
N ALA A 126 1.52 -2.13 6.18
CA ALA A 126 0.81 -1.39 5.15
C ALA A 126 -0.70 -1.64 5.22
N LEU A 127 -1.49 -0.68 4.76
CA LEU A 127 -2.95 -0.73 4.72
C LEU A 127 -3.45 -0.18 3.38
N SER A 128 -4.48 -0.82 2.84
CA SER A 128 -5.28 -0.32 1.73
C SER A 128 -6.75 -0.54 2.04
N LYS A 129 -7.55 0.53 1.95
CA LYS A 129 -8.96 0.55 2.37
C LYS A 129 -9.81 1.34 1.40
N LYS A 130 -10.95 0.79 0.99
CA LYS A 130 -11.98 1.53 0.23
C LYS A 130 -13.03 2.10 1.19
N ILE A 131 -13.45 3.35 0.97
CA ILE A 131 -14.49 4.02 1.75
C ILE A 131 -15.50 4.65 0.79
N TYR A 132 -16.77 4.27 0.91
CA TYR A 132 -17.85 4.78 0.06
C TYR A 132 -18.37 6.14 0.52
N GLY A 133 -18.97 6.90 -0.39
CA GLY A 133 -19.62 8.18 -0.10
C GLY A 133 -18.69 9.39 -0.07
N ILE A 134 -17.37 9.19 -0.20
CA ILE A 134 -16.38 10.26 -0.21
C ILE A 134 -15.91 10.51 -1.64
N THR A 135 -16.11 11.72 -2.14
CA THR A 135 -15.72 12.13 -3.51
C THR A 135 -14.96 13.44 -3.56
N ASP A 136 -14.87 14.14 -2.42
CA ASP A 136 -14.08 15.36 -2.26
C ASP A 136 -12.62 15.01 -1.96
N PRO A 137 -11.64 15.47 -2.75
CA PRO A 137 -10.23 15.16 -2.54
C PRO A 137 -9.67 15.65 -1.20
N GLU A 138 -10.03 16.86 -0.76
CA GLU A 138 -9.50 17.41 0.50
C GLU A 138 -10.01 16.60 1.70
N TYR A 139 -11.30 16.25 1.68
CA TYR A 139 -11.89 15.38 2.68
C TYR A 139 -11.27 13.98 2.68
N ALA A 140 -10.99 13.42 1.50
CA ALA A 140 -10.37 12.12 1.37
C ALA A 140 -8.93 12.08 1.91
N GLU A 141 -8.13 13.13 1.66
CA GLU A 141 -6.78 13.24 2.22
C GLU A 141 -6.81 13.40 3.75
N ALA A 142 -7.77 14.16 4.29
CA ALA A 142 -7.97 14.26 5.74
C ALA A 142 -8.34 12.91 6.36
N ILE A 143 -9.26 12.15 5.74
CA ILE A 143 -9.61 10.80 6.18
C ILE A 143 -8.40 9.87 6.10
N ALA A 144 -7.61 9.93 5.02
CA ALA A 144 -6.41 9.10 4.88
C ALA A 144 -5.37 9.40 5.99
N ALA A 145 -5.21 10.66 6.39
CA ALA A 145 -4.41 11.02 7.56
C ALA A 145 -4.95 10.39 8.85
N GLY A 146 -6.28 10.38 9.04
CA GLY A 146 -6.94 9.75 10.18
C GLY A 146 -6.72 8.24 10.24
N GLU A 147 -6.92 7.55 9.12
CA GLU A 147 -6.65 6.11 9.00
C GLU A 147 -5.17 5.81 9.26
N ALA A 148 -4.25 6.64 8.77
CA ALA A 148 -2.82 6.47 8.99
C ALA A 148 -2.41 6.64 10.46
N ALA A 149 -2.96 7.66 11.15
CA ALA A 149 -2.71 7.87 12.57
C ALA A 149 -3.27 6.70 13.39
N ARG A 150 -4.51 6.28 13.09
CA ARG A 150 -5.15 5.16 13.77
C ARG A 150 -4.37 3.86 13.55
N PHE A 151 -3.97 3.58 12.31
CA PHE A 151 -3.20 2.40 11.96
C PHE A 151 -1.84 2.38 12.67
N GLY A 152 -1.13 3.51 12.70
CA GLY A 152 0.13 3.64 13.42
C GLY A 152 -0.01 3.33 14.92
N TYR A 153 -1.07 3.84 15.54
CA TYR A 153 -1.39 3.60 16.94
C TYR A 153 -1.77 2.12 17.21
N ASP A 154 -2.64 1.55 16.38
CA ASP A 154 -3.09 0.16 16.51
C ASP A 154 -1.94 -0.85 16.30
N CYS A 155 -0.92 -0.49 15.50
CA CYS A 155 0.32 -1.27 15.35
C CYS A 155 1.30 -1.11 16.53
N GLY A 156 1.04 -0.22 17.49
CA GLY A 156 1.88 -0.01 18.67
C GLY A 156 3.18 0.74 18.41
N PHE A 157 3.23 1.59 17.38
CA PHE A 157 4.38 2.46 17.17
C PHE A 157 4.32 3.67 18.12
N ASN A 158 5.49 4.14 18.58
CA ASN A 158 5.58 5.23 19.57
C ASN A 158 6.21 6.52 19.02
N PHE A 159 7.21 6.41 18.14
CA PHE A 159 7.91 7.55 17.52
C PHE A 159 7.60 7.58 16.03
N VAL A 160 6.73 8.50 15.63
CA VAL A 160 6.08 8.46 14.33
C VAL A 160 6.33 9.75 13.54
N GLN A 161 6.78 9.61 12.30
CA GLN A 161 6.80 10.67 11.31
C GLN A 161 5.72 10.40 10.26
N MET A 162 4.62 11.15 10.32
CA MET A 162 3.54 11.04 9.34
C MET A 162 3.82 11.94 8.13
N GLU A 163 3.74 11.38 6.92
CA GLU A 163 3.99 12.08 5.67
C GLU A 163 2.83 11.92 4.69
N GLY A 164 2.42 13.03 4.09
CA GLY A 164 1.41 13.06 3.01
C GLY A 164 1.75 14.12 1.97
N ASP A 165 1.13 14.03 0.78
CA ASP A 165 1.40 14.96 -0.31
C ASP A 165 0.43 16.16 -0.38
N ALA A 166 -0.62 16.15 0.43
CA ALA A 166 -1.59 17.21 0.59
C ALA A 166 -1.12 18.29 1.59
N ILE A 167 -0.44 19.33 1.08
CA ILE A 167 0.14 20.40 1.92
C ILE A 167 -0.89 21.09 2.83
N LEU A 168 -2.14 21.24 2.39
CA LEU A 168 -3.20 21.85 3.19
C LEU A 168 -3.51 21.02 4.44
N ILE A 169 -3.55 19.69 4.30
CA ILE A 169 -3.78 18.76 5.41
C ILE A 169 -2.59 18.81 6.38
N ILE A 170 -1.36 18.75 5.86
CA ILE A 170 -0.15 18.84 6.69
C ILE A 170 -0.07 20.16 7.45
N ASN A 171 -0.40 21.29 6.82
CA ASN A 171 -0.44 22.59 7.48
C ASN A 171 -1.53 22.65 8.55
N ALA A 172 -2.72 22.10 8.30
CA ALA A 172 -3.79 22.05 9.29
C ALA A 172 -3.42 21.19 10.51
N LEU A 173 -2.72 20.08 10.29
CA LEU A 173 -2.21 19.19 11.35
C LEU A 173 -1.12 19.85 12.20
N ASN A 174 -0.28 20.68 11.60
CA ASN A 174 0.77 21.43 12.30
C ASN A 174 0.30 22.76 12.92
N SER A 175 -0.89 23.25 12.55
CA SER A 175 -1.42 24.49 13.10
C SER A 175 -1.86 24.32 14.57
N SER A 176 -1.62 25.33 15.39
CA SER A 176 -2.18 25.43 16.75
C SER A 176 -3.57 26.07 16.78
N GLU A 177 -4.00 26.66 15.66
CA GLU A 177 -5.30 27.31 15.54
C GLU A 177 -6.40 26.28 15.27
N GLU A 178 -7.62 26.60 15.72
CA GLU A 178 -8.81 25.81 15.44
C GLU A 178 -9.14 25.86 13.94
N ASN A 179 -9.38 24.69 13.34
CA ASN A 179 -9.73 24.59 11.94
C ASN A 179 -11.26 24.58 11.80
N LEU A 180 -11.86 25.72 11.46
CA LEU A 180 -13.31 25.87 11.28
C LEU A 180 -13.84 25.40 9.91
N SER A 181 -13.01 24.74 9.11
CA SER A 181 -13.42 24.20 7.79
C SER A 181 -14.18 22.87 7.91
N ALA A 182 -14.67 22.37 6.78
CA ALA A 182 -15.39 21.09 6.70
C ALA A 182 -14.55 19.88 7.17
N ILE A 183 -13.22 19.95 7.12
CA ILE A 183 -12.31 18.89 7.59
C ILE A 183 -11.88 19.07 9.05
N GLY A 184 -12.28 20.16 9.71
CA GLY A 184 -11.81 20.54 11.05
C GLY A 184 -11.92 19.43 12.08
N GLY A 185 -13.09 18.80 12.17
CA GLY A 185 -13.30 17.68 13.10
C GLY A 185 -12.40 16.48 12.83
N ILE A 186 -12.09 16.19 11.56
CA ILE A 186 -11.16 15.11 11.21
C ILE A 186 -9.73 15.48 11.64
N ILE A 187 -9.32 16.73 11.40
CA ILE A 187 -8.01 17.23 11.83
C ILE A 187 -7.84 17.14 13.34
N ASP A 188 -8.88 17.49 14.11
CA ASP A 188 -8.85 17.40 15.58
C ASP A 188 -8.80 15.95 16.05
N ASP A 189 -9.50 15.03 15.39
CA ASP A 189 -9.41 13.59 15.65
C ASP A 189 -8.00 13.06 15.39
N VAL A 190 -7.37 13.44 14.28
CA VAL A 190 -5.99 13.06 13.95
C VAL A 190 -5.02 13.58 15.02
N LYS A 191 -5.13 14.86 15.40
CA LYS A 191 -4.31 15.46 16.47
C LYS A 191 -4.47 14.72 17.80
N ARG A 192 -5.70 14.32 18.14
CA ARG A 192 -5.97 13.57 19.38
C ARG A 192 -5.30 12.19 19.36
N ILE A 193 -5.35 11.48 18.25
CA ILE A 193 -4.61 10.20 18.10
C ILE A 193 -3.10 10.47 18.12
N ALA A 194 -2.65 11.57 17.53
CA ALA A 194 -1.24 11.93 17.53
C ALA A 194 -0.67 12.14 18.94
N HIS A 195 -1.49 12.61 19.88
CA HIS A 195 -1.14 12.72 21.31
C HIS A 195 -1.05 11.38 22.05
N CYS A 196 -1.47 10.28 21.44
CA CYS A 196 -1.32 8.94 22.01
C CYS A 196 0.05 8.30 21.67
N PHE A 197 0.84 8.92 20.80
CA PHE A 197 2.23 8.55 20.54
C PHE A 197 3.16 9.23 21.55
N ASP A 198 4.31 8.61 21.84
CA ASP A 198 5.37 9.27 22.62
C ASP A 198 5.89 10.51 21.87
N SER A 199 5.95 10.43 20.54
CA SER A 199 6.27 11.57 19.67
C SER A 199 5.68 11.37 18.28
N CYS A 200 5.04 12.42 17.75
CA CYS A 200 4.48 12.44 16.41
C CYS A 200 4.80 13.77 15.72
N ILE A 201 5.29 13.70 14.48
CA ILE A 201 5.50 14.88 13.62
C ILE A 201 4.82 14.69 12.27
N PHE A 202 4.33 15.78 11.69
CA PHE A 202 3.70 15.79 10.37
C PHE A 202 4.59 16.52 9.36
N GLN A 203 4.90 15.87 8.24
CA GLN A 203 5.76 16.43 7.20
C GLN A 203 5.12 16.32 5.82
N HIS A 204 5.31 17.35 5.00
CA HIS A 204 4.91 17.31 3.60
C HIS A 204 5.99 16.65 2.75
N ILE A 205 5.56 15.76 1.87
CA ILE A 205 6.41 15.18 0.82
C ILE A 205 5.75 15.43 -0.53
N LYS A 206 6.54 15.67 -1.60
CA LYS A 206 5.93 15.74 -2.93
C LYS A 206 5.46 14.35 -3.35
N ARG A 207 4.38 14.30 -4.12
CA ARG A 207 3.80 13.07 -4.70
C ARG A 207 4.81 12.07 -5.27
N SER A 208 5.90 12.55 -5.87
CA SER A 208 6.96 11.70 -6.44
C SER A 208 7.68 10.81 -5.42
N GLY A 209 7.68 11.22 -4.15
CA GLY A 209 8.23 10.51 -3.00
C GLY A 209 7.16 9.86 -2.12
N ASN A 210 5.87 10.12 -2.39
CA ASN A 210 4.74 9.46 -1.73
C ASN A 210 4.15 8.30 -2.55
N GLU A 211 4.91 7.80 -3.53
CA GLU A 211 4.36 6.92 -4.58
C GLU A 211 3.84 5.59 -4.03
N ALA A 212 4.47 5.04 -2.98
CA ALA A 212 4.05 3.81 -2.33
C ALA A 212 2.64 3.95 -1.70
N ALA A 213 2.40 5.00 -0.92
CA ALA A 213 1.08 5.28 -0.35
C ALA A 213 0.04 5.53 -1.46
N HIS A 214 0.40 6.30 -2.49
CA HIS A 214 -0.47 6.56 -3.63
C HIS A 214 -0.91 5.28 -4.37
N ARG A 215 0.01 4.32 -4.51
CA ARG A 215 -0.30 3.01 -5.12
C ARG A 215 -1.26 2.20 -4.27
N LEU A 216 -1.09 2.19 -2.94
CA LEU A 216 -2.02 1.54 -2.03
C LEU A 216 -3.41 2.20 -2.06
N ALA A 217 -3.46 3.53 -2.15
CA ALA A 217 -4.71 4.26 -2.26
C ALA A 217 -5.45 3.87 -3.54
N LYS A 218 -4.76 3.82 -4.69
CA LYS A 218 -5.34 3.36 -5.96
C LYS A 218 -5.73 1.88 -5.95
N PHE A 219 -4.92 1.04 -5.32
CA PHE A 219 -5.18 -0.39 -5.20
C PHE A 219 -6.53 -0.68 -4.51
N ALA A 220 -6.94 0.20 -3.60
CA ALA A 220 -8.20 0.07 -2.89
C ALA A 220 -9.42 0.01 -3.81
N CYS A 221 -9.36 0.50 -5.05
CA CYS A 221 -10.47 0.42 -6.02
C CYS A 221 -11.00 -1.01 -6.22
N ASN A 222 -10.16 -2.01 -5.94
CA ASN A 222 -10.44 -3.42 -6.21
C ASN A 222 -10.84 -4.18 -4.95
N LEU A 223 -10.85 -3.50 -3.82
CA LEU A 223 -11.11 -4.08 -2.53
C LEU A 223 -12.59 -4.00 -2.19
N ILE A 224 -13.07 -5.06 -1.56
CA ILE A 224 -14.37 -5.10 -0.87
C ILE A 224 -14.14 -4.82 0.61
N GLU A 225 -13.10 -5.44 1.18
CA GLU A 225 -12.68 -5.27 2.57
C GLU A 225 -11.29 -4.63 2.66
N VAL A 226 -10.99 -4.06 3.83
CA VAL A 226 -9.65 -3.54 4.14
C VAL A 226 -8.61 -4.65 4.04
N VAL A 227 -7.44 -4.33 3.48
CA VAL A 227 -6.30 -5.24 3.46
C VAL A 227 -5.16 -4.63 4.24
N VAL A 228 -4.60 -5.43 5.14
CA VAL A 228 -3.44 -5.09 5.97
C VAL A 228 -2.33 -6.09 5.69
N TRP A 229 -1.10 -5.58 5.56
CA TRP A 229 0.12 -6.38 5.49
C TRP A 229 0.99 -6.03 6.71
N MET A 230 1.40 -7.05 7.47
CA MET A 230 2.25 -6.89 8.66
C MET A 230 3.59 -7.57 8.42
N GLY A 231 4.68 -6.80 8.43
CA GLY A 231 6.03 -7.28 8.13
C GLY A 231 6.24 -7.73 6.68
N GLU A 232 5.26 -7.54 5.81
CA GLU A 232 5.30 -7.93 4.40
C GLU A 232 5.20 -6.70 3.50
N VAL A 233 5.90 -6.74 2.36
CA VAL A 233 5.80 -5.68 1.34
C VAL A 233 4.65 -6.02 0.38
N PRO A 234 3.60 -5.16 0.28
CA PRO A 234 2.55 -5.36 -0.71
C PRO A 234 3.14 -5.34 -2.13
N PRO A 235 2.85 -6.32 -3.01
CA PRO A 235 3.48 -6.34 -4.33
C PRO A 235 3.16 -5.11 -5.19
N VAL A 236 2.01 -4.45 -4.93
CA VAL A 236 1.61 -3.22 -5.61
C VAL A 236 2.55 -2.04 -5.34
N VAL A 237 3.29 -2.02 -4.22
CA VAL A 237 4.24 -0.96 -3.87
C VAL A 237 5.69 -1.31 -4.18
N MET A 238 6.00 -2.56 -4.53
CA MET A 238 7.37 -3.02 -4.81
C MET A 238 8.14 -2.10 -5.78
N PRO A 239 7.55 -1.59 -6.89
CA PRO A 239 8.26 -0.67 -7.77
C PRO A 239 8.69 0.64 -7.08
N SER A 240 7.87 1.14 -6.15
CA SER A 240 8.19 2.35 -5.39
C SER A 240 9.27 2.07 -4.35
N ILE A 241 9.19 0.93 -3.66
CA ILE A 241 10.22 0.55 -2.67
C ILE A 241 11.58 0.38 -3.34
N LEU A 242 11.66 -0.34 -4.48
CA LEU A 242 12.90 -0.53 -5.21
C LEU A 242 13.48 0.81 -5.68
N LYS A 243 12.63 1.69 -6.22
CA LYS A 243 13.03 3.04 -6.63
C LYS A 243 13.57 3.83 -5.45
N ASP A 244 12.95 3.76 -4.27
CA ASP A 244 13.41 4.49 -3.09
C ASP A 244 14.78 3.92 -2.60
N CYS A 245 14.95 2.59 -2.61
CA CYS A 245 16.17 1.90 -2.20
C CYS A 245 17.39 2.13 -3.10
N GLU A 246 17.21 2.27 -4.41
CA GLU A 246 18.31 2.53 -5.36
C GLU A 246 19.04 3.86 -5.09
N PHE A 247 18.39 4.80 -4.40
CA PHE A 247 18.99 6.08 -4.03
C PHE A 247 19.64 6.09 -2.63
N PHE A 248 19.35 5.11 -1.76
CA PHE A 248 20.02 4.99 -0.45
C PHE A 248 21.40 4.35 -0.54
N ASN A 249 21.68 3.61 -1.62
CA ASN A 249 22.93 2.90 -1.83
C ASN A 249 23.93 3.66 -2.71
N GLN A 250 23.71 4.97 -2.96
CA GLN A 250 24.62 5.88 -3.66
C GLN A 250 25.20 6.90 -2.69
#